data_AF-A0A925GH81-F1
#
_entry.id   AF-A0A925GH81-F1
#
_cell.length_a   1.000
_cell.length_b   1.000
_cell.length_c   1.000
_cell.angle_alpha   90.00
_cell.angle_beta   90.00
_cell.angle_gamma   90.00
#
_symmetry.space_group_name_H-M   'P 1'
#
loop_
_entity.id
_entity.type
_entity.pdbx_description
1 polymer ?
#
loop_
_entity_poly.entity_id
_entity_poly.type
_entity_poly.pdbx_seq_one_letter_code
_entity_poly.pdbx_strand_id
1 'polypeptide(L)'
;ALYDIVGDELIIQHYNRGFEIQLLREKISHFSLPNHTFVRLVPDSTNAALRAGFYDQLYDGKVAVLAKRTKIVEESTTQGTTRKEFVSQDRYFIRKDQAYYPVKSKGSVMNVFKDRKKPLSKYLKEKKIRFREDPEYATVALARYYDTLGNPQ
;
A
#
# COMPACT_ATOMS: atom_id res chain seq x y z
N ALA A 1 14.51 12.32 -7.66
CA ALA A 1 14.40 12.06 -6.21
C ALA A 1 14.53 10.58 -5.98
N LEU A 2 15.07 10.18 -4.84
CA LEU A 2 15.20 8.81 -4.37
C LEU A 2 14.36 8.67 -3.09
N TYR A 3 13.79 7.50 -2.86
CA TYR A 3 13.03 7.22 -1.65
C TYR A 3 13.66 6.02 -0.93
N ASP A 4 14.13 6.26 0.30
CA ASP A 4 14.56 5.20 1.19
C ASP A 4 13.34 4.63 1.93
N ILE A 5 12.96 3.42 1.53
CA ILE A 5 11.85 2.66 2.11
C ILE A 5 12.16 2.23 3.56
N VAL A 6 13.44 2.06 3.93
CA VAL A 6 13.84 1.65 5.28
C VAL A 6 13.66 2.81 6.25
N GLY A 7 14.16 4.00 5.90
CA GLY A 7 14.04 5.20 6.71
C GLY A 7 12.68 5.91 6.65
N ASP A 8 11.84 5.60 5.63
CA ASP A 8 10.66 6.39 5.26
C ASP A 8 11.08 7.84 4.88
N GLU A 9 12.15 7.96 4.08
CA GLU A 9 12.88 9.23 3.83
C GLU A 9 12.95 9.59 2.35
N LEU A 10 12.60 10.84 2.02
CA LEU A 10 12.70 11.37 0.66
C LEU A 10 14.02 12.13 0.49
N ILE A 11 14.85 11.66 -0.42
CA ILE A 11 16.16 12.22 -0.75
C ILE A 11 16.07 12.92 -2.11
N ILE A 12 16.47 14.18 -2.16
CA ILE A 12 16.56 14.96 -3.40
C ILE A 12 18.00 15.32 -3.70
N GLN A 13 18.32 15.45 -4.99
CA GLN A 13 19.61 15.97 -5.40
C GLN A 13 19.56 17.50 -5.38
N HIS A 14 20.54 18.13 -4.76
CA HIS A 14 20.64 19.59 -4.79
C HIS A 14 20.85 20.10 -6.24
N TYR A 15 20.39 21.31 -6.55
CA TYR A 15 20.39 21.82 -7.93
C TYR A 15 21.80 21.87 -8.56
N ASN A 16 22.84 22.04 -7.75
CA ASN A 16 24.24 22.05 -8.18
C ASN A 16 24.86 20.64 -8.29
N ARG A 17 24.09 19.57 -8.04
CA ARG A 17 24.49 18.15 -8.07
C ARG A 17 25.67 17.75 -7.17
N GLY A 18 26.10 18.61 -6.25
CA GLY A 18 27.27 18.35 -5.40
C GLY A 18 26.99 17.54 -4.13
N PHE A 19 25.73 17.42 -3.73
CA PHE A 19 25.32 16.66 -2.54
C PHE A 19 23.81 16.32 -2.57
N GLU A 20 23.41 15.44 -1.66
CA GLU A 20 22.02 15.00 -1.46
C GLU A 20 21.41 15.69 -0.24
N ILE A 21 20.10 15.95 -0.31
CA ILE A 21 19.31 16.56 0.76
C ILE A 21 18.20 15.61 1.17
N GLN A 22 18.17 15.25 2.45
CA GLN A 22 17.05 14.57 3.07
C GLN A 22 15.98 15.60 3.47
N LEU A 23 14.75 15.40 3.01
CA LEU A 23 13.64 16.28 3.35
C LEU A 23 13.01 15.88 4.69
N LEU A 24 12.60 16.87 5.48
CA LEU A 24 11.89 16.66 6.76
C LEU A 24 10.52 16.01 6.49
N ARG A 25 10.37 14.74 6.87
CA ARG A 25 9.19 13.91 6.59
C ARG A 25 7.87 14.56 7.03
N GLU A 26 7.87 15.29 8.14
CA GLU A 26 6.69 15.95 8.72
C GLU A 26 6.17 17.10 7.84
N LYS A 27 7.02 17.66 6.99
CA LYS A 27 6.69 18.77 6.08
C LYS A 27 6.27 18.29 4.69
N ILE A 28 6.16 16.98 4.47
CA ILE A 28 5.84 16.39 3.18
C ILE A 28 4.42 15.79 3.25
N SER A 29 3.49 16.34 2.50
CA SER A 29 2.13 15.79 2.38
C SER A 29 2.08 14.64 1.36
N HIS A 30 2.78 14.76 0.24
CA HIS A 30 2.91 13.73 -0.77
C HIS A 30 4.15 13.95 -1.65
N PHE A 31 4.55 12.92 -2.41
CA PHE A 31 5.55 13.02 -3.48
C PHE A 31 5.31 11.92 -4.53
N SER A 32 5.90 12.08 -5.71
CA SER A 32 5.78 11.11 -6.79
C SER A 32 7.15 10.64 -7.28
N LEU A 33 7.22 9.36 -7.60
CA LEU A 33 8.30 8.71 -8.33
C LEU A 33 7.70 8.11 -9.62
N PRO A 34 8.51 7.66 -10.60
CA PRO A 34 7.98 6.94 -11.75
C PRO A 34 7.06 5.79 -11.30
N ASN A 35 5.79 5.84 -11.72
CA ASN A 35 4.72 4.88 -11.38
C ASN A 35 4.27 4.81 -9.92
N HIS A 36 4.76 5.68 -9.02
CA HIS A 36 4.36 5.68 -7.62
C HIS A 36 3.99 7.07 -7.14
N THR A 37 2.88 7.16 -6.42
CA THR A 37 2.50 8.39 -5.70
C THR A 37 2.39 8.06 -4.23
N PHE A 38 3.27 8.65 -3.43
CA PHE A 38 3.29 8.42 -1.99
C PHE A 38 2.56 9.56 -1.28
N VAL A 39 1.62 9.20 -0.41
CA VAL A 39 0.89 10.14 0.44
C VAL A 39 1.26 9.90 1.90
N ARG A 40 1.46 10.98 2.66
CA ARG A 40 1.73 10.88 4.09
C ARG A 40 0.42 10.74 4.84
N LEU A 41 0.30 9.68 5.63
CA LEU A 41 -0.82 9.46 6.53
C LEU A 41 -0.36 9.63 7.98
N VAL A 42 -1.20 10.27 8.77
CA VAL A 42 -1.06 10.37 10.23
C VAL A 42 -2.33 9.77 10.82
N PRO A 43 -2.25 8.62 11.51
CA PRO A 43 -3.42 8.02 12.14
C PRO A 43 -3.99 8.93 13.21
N ASP A 44 -5.31 9.05 13.24
CA ASP A 44 -6.06 9.53 14.39
C ASP A 44 -6.48 8.36 15.29
N SER A 45 -7.15 8.65 16.40
CA SER A 45 -7.66 7.65 17.34
C SER A 45 -8.62 6.63 16.71
N THR A 46 -9.25 6.96 15.56
CA THR A 46 -10.20 6.09 14.87
C THR A 46 -9.54 5.14 13.87
N ASN A 47 -8.27 5.39 13.51
CA ASN A 47 -7.52 4.62 12.51
C ASN A 47 -6.28 3.95 13.10
N ALA A 48 -6.41 3.31 14.27
CA ALA A 48 -5.32 2.66 15.00
C ALA A 48 -4.58 1.55 14.22
N ALA A 49 -5.15 1.04 13.12
CA ALA A 49 -4.49 0.06 12.25
C ALA A 49 -3.39 0.66 11.37
N LEU A 50 -3.40 1.98 11.15
CA LEU A 50 -2.38 2.69 10.40
C LEU A 50 -1.21 3.07 11.30
N ARG A 51 -0.02 3.15 10.70
CA ARG A 51 1.15 3.78 11.32
C ARG A 51 1.39 5.10 10.58
N ALA A 52 1.91 6.10 11.28
CA ALA A 52 2.29 7.34 10.61
C ALA A 52 3.38 7.07 9.55
N GLY A 53 3.35 7.81 8.45
CA GLY A 53 4.41 7.78 7.42
C GLY A 53 3.85 7.77 6.00
N PHE A 54 4.70 7.45 5.02
CA PHE A 54 4.30 7.43 3.61
C PHE A 54 3.65 6.11 3.19
N TYR A 55 2.63 6.21 2.34
CA TYR A 55 1.89 5.10 1.76
C TYR A 55 1.83 5.29 0.25
N ASP A 56 2.15 4.25 -0.50
CA ASP A 56 2.01 4.20 -1.95
C ASP A 56 0.52 4.11 -2.33
N GLN A 57 0.03 5.07 -3.11
CA GLN A 57 -1.35 5.19 -3.53
C GLN A 57 -1.57 4.40 -4.82
N LEU A 58 -1.99 3.16 -4.67
CA LEU A 58 -2.16 2.20 -5.78
C LEU A 58 -3.44 2.42 -6.58
N TYR A 59 -4.47 2.96 -5.92
CA TYR A 59 -5.74 3.31 -6.53
C TYR A 59 -6.42 4.39 -5.69
N ASP A 60 -7.03 5.39 -6.35
CA ASP A 60 -7.76 6.48 -5.69
C ASP A 60 -9.06 6.75 -6.43
N GLY A 61 -10.14 6.10 -5.98
CA GLY A 61 -11.50 6.31 -6.46
C GLY A 61 -12.42 6.70 -5.31
N LYS A 62 -13.68 6.24 -5.34
CA LYS A 62 -14.60 6.37 -4.19
C LYS A 62 -14.08 5.57 -3.00
N VAL A 63 -13.42 4.45 -3.29
CA VAL A 63 -12.56 3.73 -2.36
C VAL A 63 -11.11 3.86 -2.84
N ALA A 64 -10.16 3.87 -1.90
CA ALA A 64 -8.74 3.92 -2.24
C ALA A 64 -8.02 2.65 -1.81
N VAL A 65 -6.95 2.28 -2.52
CA VAL A 65 -6.03 1.20 -2.14
C VAL A 65 -4.65 1.79 -1.91
N LEU A 66 -4.08 1.47 -0.75
CA LEU A 66 -2.81 1.99 -0.28
C LEU A 66 -1.89 0.85 0.11
N ALA A 67 -0.59 1.00 -0.15
CA ALA A 67 0.44 0.08 0.34
C ALA A 67 1.44 0.82 1.24
N LYS A 68 1.64 0.30 2.45
CA LYS A 68 2.81 0.64 3.26
C LYS A 68 3.95 -0.26 2.82
N ARG A 69 4.87 0.30 2.03
CA ARG A 69 6.09 -0.38 1.59
C ARG A 69 7.05 -0.47 2.77
N THR A 70 7.54 -1.67 3.10
CA THR A 70 8.51 -1.87 4.18
C THR A 70 9.55 -2.88 3.75
N LYS A 71 10.82 -2.67 4.11
CA LYS A 71 11.86 -3.69 4.00
C LYS A 71 12.31 -4.10 5.40
N ILE A 72 12.46 -5.40 5.62
CA ILE A 72 13.06 -5.95 6.82
C ILE A 72 14.34 -6.68 6.46
N VAL A 73 15.30 -6.71 7.38
CA VAL A 73 16.51 -7.52 7.25
C VAL A 73 16.23 -8.86 7.92
N GLU A 74 16.18 -9.92 7.14
CA GLU A 74 16.11 -11.28 7.66
C GLU A 74 17.54 -11.85 7.73
N GLU A 75 17.89 -12.40 8.89
CA GLU A 75 19.13 -13.12 9.10
C GLU A 75 18.86 -14.62 9.03
N SER A 76 19.46 -15.28 8.03
CA SER A 76 19.47 -16.75 7.96
C SER A 76 20.90 -17.25 8.23
N THR A 77 21.02 -18.21 9.13
CA THR A 77 22.28 -18.90 9.40
C THR A 77 22.19 -20.30 8.79
N THR A 78 22.93 -20.53 7.72
CA THR A 78 23.02 -21.85 7.07
C THR A 78 24.48 -22.27 7.07
N GLN A 79 24.79 -23.43 7.66
CA GLN A 79 26.14 -24.01 7.70
C GLN A 79 27.24 -23.03 8.16
N GLY A 80 27.01 -22.31 9.26
CA GLY A 80 28.02 -21.42 9.87
C GLY A 80 28.25 -20.09 9.13
N THR A 81 27.56 -19.83 8.02
CA THR A 81 27.58 -18.53 7.34
C THR A 81 26.30 -17.77 7.66
N THR A 82 26.42 -16.55 8.19
CA THR A 82 25.28 -15.64 8.40
C THR A 82 25.04 -14.84 7.13
N ARG A 83 23.85 -14.97 6.54
CA ARG A 83 23.42 -14.16 5.39
C ARG A 83 22.31 -13.21 5.81
N LYS A 84 22.50 -11.92 5.52
CA LYS A 84 21.48 -10.88 5.66
C LYS A 84 20.78 -10.70 4.31
N GLU A 85 19.46 -10.84 4.29
CA GLU A 85 18.63 -10.61 3.11
C GLU A 85 17.62 -9.50 3.39
N PHE A 86 17.44 -8.59 2.43
CA PHE A 86 16.41 -7.56 2.51
C PHE A 86 15.13 -8.09 1.90
N VAL A 87 14.12 -8.35 2.74
CA VAL A 87 12.82 -8.88 2.33
C VAL A 87 11.78 -7.77 2.37
N SER A 88 11.01 -7.60 1.28
CA SER A 88 9.87 -6.67 1.24
C SER A 88 8.70 -7.25 2.03
N GLN A 89 8.16 -6.49 2.97
CA GLN A 89 6.99 -6.83 3.76
C GLN A 89 5.93 -5.74 3.62
N ASP A 90 5.24 -5.77 2.48
CA ASP A 90 4.24 -4.76 2.15
C ASP A 90 2.92 -5.02 2.89
N ARG A 91 2.29 -3.95 3.36
CA ARG A 91 0.98 -4.00 4.02
C ARG A 91 -0.03 -3.19 3.23
N TYR A 92 -1.14 -3.82 2.87
CA TYR A 92 -2.18 -3.19 2.05
C TYR A 92 -3.34 -2.70 2.92
N PHE A 93 -3.96 -1.60 2.51
CA PHE A 93 -5.12 -1.00 3.16
C PHE A 93 -6.14 -0.56 2.11
N ILE A 94 -7.42 -0.67 2.46
CA ILE A 94 -8.52 -0.06 1.70
C ILE A 94 -9.05 1.11 2.52
N ARG A 95 -9.13 2.30 1.92
CA ARG A 95 -9.88 3.43 2.47
C ARG A 95 -11.31 3.39 1.92
N LYS A 96 -12.31 3.33 2.80
CA LYS A 96 -13.73 3.42 2.46
C LYS A 96 -14.45 4.19 3.57
N ASP A 97 -15.28 5.17 3.20
CA ASP A 97 -16.04 6.00 4.15
C ASP A 97 -15.14 6.67 5.22
N GLN A 98 -13.99 7.21 4.80
CA GLN A 98 -12.94 7.82 5.65
C GLN A 98 -12.24 6.86 6.65
N ALA A 99 -12.62 5.59 6.70
CA ALA A 99 -11.97 4.58 7.52
C ALA A 99 -10.97 3.75 6.71
N TYR A 100 -9.89 3.31 7.36
CA TYR A 100 -8.85 2.49 6.76
C TYR A 100 -8.89 1.05 7.27
N TYR A 101 -9.01 0.11 6.35
CA TYR A 101 -9.15 -1.31 6.64
C TYR A 101 -7.92 -2.10 6.18
N PRO A 102 -7.22 -2.81 7.07
CA PRO A 102 -6.07 -3.62 6.68
C PRO A 102 -6.49 -4.82 5.84
N VAL A 103 -5.80 -5.04 4.73
CA VAL A 103 -6.02 -6.16 3.82
C VAL A 103 -5.02 -7.26 4.11
N LYS A 104 -5.48 -8.30 4.81
CA LYS A 104 -4.69 -9.49 5.17
C LYS A 104 -5.01 -10.70 4.30
N SER A 105 -6.15 -10.68 3.62
CA SER A 105 -6.66 -11.79 2.82
C SER A 105 -7.79 -11.37 1.90
N LYS A 106 -8.17 -12.25 0.96
CA LYS A 106 -9.41 -12.10 0.18
C LYS A 106 -10.63 -11.85 1.09
N GLY A 107 -10.72 -12.54 2.23
CA GLY A 107 -11.81 -12.37 3.18
C GLY A 107 -11.89 -10.95 3.75
N SER A 108 -10.74 -10.32 4.05
CA SER A 108 -10.71 -8.93 4.53
C SER A 108 -11.27 -7.95 3.49
N VAL A 109 -10.87 -8.06 2.22
CA VAL A 109 -11.42 -7.22 1.14
C VAL A 109 -12.92 -7.40 0.99
N MET A 110 -13.39 -8.66 1.00
CA MET A 110 -14.81 -8.96 0.87
C MET A 110 -15.63 -8.42 2.05
N ASN A 111 -15.04 -8.30 3.24
CA ASN A 111 -15.71 -7.72 4.41
C ASN A 111 -15.82 -6.20 4.32
N VAL A 112 -14.83 -5.52 3.74
CA VAL A 112 -14.91 -4.08 3.45
C VAL A 112 -16.02 -3.80 2.44
N PHE A 113 -16.12 -4.63 1.40
CA PHE A 113 -17.14 -4.53 0.35
C PHE A 113 -18.31 -5.51 0.55
N LYS A 114 -18.79 -5.61 1.80
CA LYS A 114 -19.77 -6.65 2.20
C LYS A 114 -21.08 -6.60 1.40
N ASP A 115 -21.48 -5.40 0.99
CA ASP A 115 -22.65 -5.07 0.18
C ASP A 115 -22.56 -5.59 -1.27
N ARG A 116 -21.35 -5.85 -1.79
CA ARG A 116 -21.12 -6.30 -3.18
C ARG A 116 -20.32 -7.60 -3.26
N LYS A 117 -20.34 -8.46 -2.22
CA LYS A 117 -19.59 -9.73 -2.19
C LYS A 117 -19.82 -10.65 -3.40
N LYS A 118 -21.08 -10.82 -3.83
CA LYS A 118 -21.46 -11.69 -4.95
C LYS A 118 -20.84 -11.25 -6.28
N PRO A 119 -21.08 -10.02 -6.78
CA PRO A 119 -20.48 -9.56 -8.04
C PRO A 119 -18.95 -9.53 -7.98
N LEU A 120 -18.35 -9.12 -6.86
CA LEU A 120 -16.88 -9.12 -6.70
C LEU A 120 -16.28 -10.53 -6.77
N SER A 121 -16.94 -11.50 -6.16
CA SER A 121 -16.50 -12.90 -6.22
C SER A 121 -16.63 -13.48 -7.63
N LYS A 122 -17.68 -13.09 -8.37
CA LYS A 122 -17.86 -13.46 -9.78
C LYS A 122 -16.76 -12.86 -10.65
N TYR A 123 -16.46 -11.58 -10.47
CA TYR A 123 -15.39 -10.87 -11.19
C TYR A 123 -14.02 -11.54 -11.05
N LEU A 124 -13.62 -11.91 -9.83
CA LEU A 124 -12.35 -12.63 -9.62
C LEU A 124 -12.29 -13.95 -10.38
N LYS A 125 -13.41 -14.69 -10.42
CA LYS A 125 -13.48 -15.98 -11.15
C LYS A 125 -13.38 -15.75 -12.66
N GLU A 126 -14.17 -14.83 -13.20
CA GLU A 126 -14.20 -14.53 -14.64
C GLU A 126 -12.87 -14.01 -15.16
N LYS A 127 -12.22 -13.13 -14.40
CA LYS A 127 -10.89 -12.60 -14.71
C LYS A 127 -9.74 -13.52 -14.30
N LYS A 128 -10.06 -14.70 -13.73
CA LYS A 128 -9.09 -15.70 -13.23
C LYS A 128 -8.05 -15.10 -12.26
N ILE A 129 -8.45 -14.09 -11.48
CA ILE A 129 -7.58 -13.39 -10.54
C ILE A 129 -7.48 -14.23 -9.26
N ARG A 130 -6.26 -14.67 -8.94
CA ARG A 130 -5.96 -15.45 -7.75
C ARG A 130 -5.32 -14.56 -6.69
N PHE A 131 -6.12 -14.20 -5.67
CA PHE A 131 -5.69 -13.28 -4.61
C PHE A 131 -4.39 -13.71 -3.91
N ARG A 132 -4.14 -15.01 -3.75
CA ARG A 132 -2.93 -15.51 -3.08
C ARG A 132 -1.66 -15.36 -3.92
N GLU A 133 -1.79 -15.31 -5.24
CA GLU A 133 -0.64 -15.17 -6.16
C GLU A 133 -0.21 -13.71 -6.24
N ASP A 134 -1.17 -12.79 -6.31
CA ASP A 134 -0.91 -11.35 -6.32
C ASP A 134 -1.99 -10.60 -5.50
N PRO A 135 -1.77 -10.43 -4.18
CA PRO A 135 -2.69 -9.71 -3.31
C PRO A 135 -2.85 -8.24 -3.68
N GLU A 136 -1.80 -7.59 -4.18
CA GLU A 136 -1.82 -6.17 -4.55
C GLU A 136 -2.73 -5.95 -5.75
N TYR A 137 -2.43 -6.64 -6.85
CA TYR A 137 -3.22 -6.57 -8.07
C TYR A 137 -4.67 -6.98 -7.80
N ALA A 138 -4.90 -8.06 -7.05
CA ALA A 138 -6.25 -8.51 -6.73
C ALA A 138 -7.03 -7.46 -5.91
N THR A 139 -6.38 -6.78 -4.97
CA THR A 139 -7.00 -5.73 -4.16
C THR A 139 -7.35 -4.52 -5.00
N VAL A 140 -6.42 -4.04 -5.84
CA VAL A 140 -6.66 -2.92 -6.77
C VAL A 140 -7.76 -3.24 -7.77
N ALA A 141 -7.75 -4.42 -8.36
CA ALA A 141 -8.76 -4.84 -9.33
C ALA A 141 -10.17 -4.92 -8.70
N LEU A 142 -10.26 -5.43 -7.46
CA LEU A 142 -11.52 -5.48 -6.71
C LEU A 142 -12.03 -4.09 -6.35
N ALA A 143 -11.16 -3.20 -5.86
CA ALA A 143 -11.53 -1.83 -5.52
C ALA A 143 -12.02 -1.06 -6.76
N ARG A 144 -11.27 -1.15 -7.86
CA ARG A 144 -11.65 -0.56 -9.14
C ARG A 144 -12.99 -1.08 -9.64
N TYR A 145 -13.22 -2.40 -9.58
CA TYR A 145 -14.48 -2.98 -10.00
C TYR A 145 -15.64 -2.58 -9.08
N TYR A 146 -15.42 -2.54 -7.77
CA TYR A 146 -16.42 -2.08 -6.79
C TYR A 146 -16.93 -0.68 -7.14
N ASP A 147 -16.03 0.26 -7.48
CA ASP A 147 -16.40 1.63 -7.83
C ASP A 147 -17.27 1.74 -9.09
N THR A 148 -17.16 0.77 -10.01
CA THR A 148 -18.01 0.72 -11.21
C THR A 148 -19.43 0.23 -10.94
N LEU A 149 -19.68 -0.45 -9.81
CA LEU A 149 -20.98 -1.09 -9.53
C LEU A 149 -22.08 -0.12 -9.09
N GLY A 150 -21.77 1.17 -8.89
CA GLY A 150 -22.73 2.17 -8.41
C GLY A 150 -23.24 1.90 -6.98
N ASN A 151 -23.75 2.93 -6.29
CA ASN A 151 -24.37 2.73 -4.98
C ASN A 151 -25.61 1.82 -5.11
N PRO A 152 -25.88 0.94 -4.13
CA PRO A 152 -27.21 0.38 -4.01
C PRO A 152 -28.19 1.54 -3.81
N GLN A 153 -29.27 1.54 -4.60
CA GLN A 153 -30.47 2.30 -4.26
C GLN A 153 -31.06 1.78 -2.95
#